data_AF-A0A3N5FJS1-F1
#
_entry.id   AF-A0A3N5FJS1-F1
#
_cell.length_a   1.000
_cell.length_b   1.000
_cell.length_c   1.000
_cell.angle_alpha   90.00
_cell.angle_beta   90.00
_cell.angle_gamma   90.00
#
_symmetry.space_group_name_H-M   'P 1'
#
loop_
_entity.id
_entity.type
_entity.pdbx_description
1 polymer ?
#
loop_
_entity_poly.entity_id
_entity_poly.type
_entity_poly.pdbx_seq_one_letter_code
_entity_poly.pdbx_strand_id
1 'polypeptide(L)'
;MTNRMTMLGLALTVAVAFLGGMAFADADTKAPGPLGLPSVETLKEKLTLTEAQTKMVETIYGDYKDKAKDVEEKGDAKKKAEVRQEIVGKIKEVCTSDQQKMLEQIVSEKSGK
;
A
#
# COMPACT_ATOMS: atom_id res chain seq x y z
N MET A 1 13.01 50.35 -35.68
CA MET A 1 12.70 48.93 -35.94
C MET A 1 14.01 48.22 -36.22
N THR A 2 14.58 47.54 -35.22
CA THR A 2 15.73 46.64 -35.42
C THR A 2 15.56 45.43 -34.52
N ASN A 3 15.78 44.29 -35.15
CA ASN A 3 15.42 42.95 -34.71
C ASN A 3 16.66 42.26 -34.11
N ARG A 4 16.41 41.25 -33.24
CA ARG A 4 17.29 40.15 -32.81
C ARG A 4 18.37 40.42 -31.74
N MET A 5 18.18 39.80 -30.58
CA MET A 5 19.24 39.02 -29.92
C MET A 5 18.65 37.87 -29.11
N THR A 6 18.96 36.67 -29.55
CA THR A 6 18.74 35.39 -28.86
C THR A 6 19.68 35.32 -27.66
N MET A 7 19.17 34.97 -26.47
CA MET A 7 20.02 34.31 -25.48
C MET A 7 19.20 33.31 -24.67
N LEU A 8 19.72 32.08 -24.68
CA LEU A 8 19.29 30.94 -23.88
C LEU A 8 19.24 31.29 -22.39
N GLY A 9 18.13 30.96 -21.75
CA GLY A 9 17.98 30.91 -20.29
C GLY A 9 17.27 29.63 -19.91
N LEU A 10 18.03 28.54 -19.79
CA LEU A 10 17.56 27.24 -19.32
C LEU A 10 17.50 27.31 -17.79
N ALA A 11 16.31 27.28 -17.20
CA ALA A 11 16.14 27.07 -15.76
C ALA A 11 14.95 26.14 -15.52
N LEU A 12 15.31 24.90 -15.22
CA LEU A 12 14.47 23.82 -14.72
C LEU A 12 13.73 24.29 -13.45
N THR A 13 12.41 24.36 -13.49
CA THR A 13 11.61 24.22 -12.27
C THR A 13 10.76 22.98 -12.43
N VAL A 14 11.19 21.92 -11.73
CA VAL A 14 10.50 20.66 -11.58
C VAL A 14 9.06 20.94 -11.15
N ALA A 15 8.12 20.77 -12.07
CA ALA A 15 6.72 20.62 -11.71
C ALA A 15 6.59 19.29 -10.98
N VAL A 16 6.61 19.31 -9.65
CA VAL A 16 6.11 18.18 -8.86
C VAL A 16 4.59 18.20 -9.04
N ALA A 17 4.15 17.49 -10.08
CA ALA A 17 2.76 17.23 -10.38
C ALA A 17 2.17 16.38 -9.24
N PHE A 18 1.61 17.04 -8.24
CA PHE A 18 0.47 16.47 -7.50
C PHE A 18 -0.79 16.68 -8.34
N LEU A 19 -0.85 16.00 -9.47
CA LEU A 19 -2.08 15.79 -10.21
C LEU A 19 -2.25 14.28 -10.38
N GLY A 20 -3.29 13.77 -9.72
CA GLY A 20 -3.80 12.46 -10.00
C GLY A 20 -4.14 12.31 -11.49
N GLY A 21 -3.87 11.12 -12.01
CA GLY A 21 -4.24 10.70 -13.35
C GLY A 21 -3.16 10.94 -14.40
N MET A 22 -2.40 9.90 -14.74
CA MET A 22 -2.59 9.19 -16.01
C MET A 22 -1.81 7.87 -16.00
N ALA A 23 -2.59 6.79 -16.10
CA ALA A 23 -2.37 5.56 -16.84
C ALA A 23 -0.93 5.10 -17.12
N PHE A 24 -0.49 4.09 -16.37
CA PHE A 24 0.15 2.93 -16.98
C PHE A 24 -0.73 1.71 -16.73
N ALA A 25 -1.14 1.11 -17.83
CA ALA A 25 -1.89 -0.13 -17.90
C ALA A 25 -1.00 -1.28 -17.42
N ASP A 26 -1.49 -2.04 -16.45
CA ASP A 26 -1.51 -3.52 -16.41
C ASP A 26 -2.30 -3.93 -15.14
N ALA A 27 -2.93 -5.09 -15.19
CA ALA A 27 -3.96 -5.61 -14.28
C ALA A 27 -3.68 -5.45 -12.76
N ASP A 28 -4.75 -5.33 -11.96
CA ASP A 28 -4.77 -5.26 -10.47
C ASP A 28 -4.48 -3.88 -9.83
N THR A 29 -5.20 -2.83 -10.24
CA THR A 29 -5.32 -1.57 -9.47
C THR A 29 -6.22 -1.70 -8.23
N LYS A 30 -6.00 -2.73 -7.42
CA LYS A 30 -6.69 -2.87 -6.13
C LYS A 30 -6.00 -1.96 -5.12
N ALA A 31 -6.76 -1.05 -4.51
CA ALA A 31 -6.22 -0.11 -3.53
C ALA A 31 -5.45 -0.88 -2.44
N PRO A 32 -4.21 -0.47 -2.12
CA PRO A 32 -3.43 -1.15 -1.10
C PRO A 32 -4.15 -1.10 0.25
N GLY A 33 -3.98 -2.15 1.04
CA GLY A 33 -4.44 -2.21 2.42
C GLY A 33 -3.70 -1.21 3.32
N PRO A 34 -4.13 -1.09 4.59
CA PRO A 34 -3.56 -0.14 5.54
C PRO A 34 -2.04 -0.34 5.68
N LEU A 35 -1.31 0.77 5.83
CA LEU A 35 0.14 0.77 6.07
C LEU A 35 0.95 -0.01 5.01
N GLY A 36 0.50 0.04 3.75
CA GLY A 36 1.16 -0.60 2.63
C GLY A 36 0.97 -2.12 2.55
N LEU A 37 0.06 -2.69 3.34
CA LEU A 37 -0.32 -4.09 3.22
C LEU A 37 -1.02 -4.38 1.88
N PRO A 38 -1.06 -5.63 1.41
CA PRO A 38 -1.83 -6.00 0.23
C PRO A 38 -3.33 -5.74 0.44
N SER A 39 -4.05 -5.50 -0.66
CA SER A 39 -5.52 -5.41 -0.61
C SER A 39 -6.13 -6.74 -0.15
N VAL A 40 -7.36 -6.71 0.39
CA VAL A 40 -8.09 -7.93 0.78
C VAL A 40 -8.23 -8.88 -0.40
N GLU A 41 -8.56 -8.36 -1.58
CA GLU A 41 -8.72 -9.15 -2.79
C GLU A 41 -7.40 -9.81 -3.23
N THR A 42 -6.27 -9.09 -3.12
CA THR A 42 -4.94 -9.67 -3.36
C THR A 42 -4.64 -10.80 -2.37
N LEU A 43 -4.98 -10.62 -1.09
CA LEU A 43 -4.82 -11.69 -0.09
C LEU A 43 -5.75 -12.88 -0.38
N LYS A 44 -6.99 -12.63 -0.79
CA LYS A 44 -7.96 -13.66 -1.17
C LYS A 44 -7.43 -14.52 -2.32
N GLU A 45 -6.90 -13.91 -3.36
CA GLU A 45 -6.36 -14.62 -4.52
C GLU A 45 -5.06 -15.37 -4.20
N LYS A 46 -4.11 -14.71 -3.52
CA LYS A 46 -2.79 -15.27 -3.24
C LYS A 46 -2.83 -16.36 -2.18
N LEU A 47 -3.66 -16.20 -1.14
CA LEU A 47 -3.78 -17.14 -0.03
C LEU A 47 -4.95 -18.09 -0.18
N THR A 48 -5.68 -18.01 -1.30
CA THR A 48 -6.90 -18.80 -1.56
C THR A 48 -7.87 -18.77 -0.37
N LEU A 49 -8.10 -17.56 0.18
CA LEU A 49 -8.96 -17.38 1.36
C LEU A 49 -10.39 -17.79 1.03
N THR A 50 -11.03 -18.49 1.97
CA THR A 50 -12.48 -18.71 1.92
C THR A 50 -13.23 -17.39 2.07
N GLU A 51 -14.51 -17.35 1.70
CA GLU A 51 -15.34 -16.16 1.90
C GLU A 51 -15.42 -15.74 3.38
N ALA A 52 -15.48 -16.72 4.29
CA ALA A 52 -15.50 -16.46 5.72
C ALA A 52 -14.20 -15.79 6.19
N GLN A 53 -13.05 -16.33 5.77
CA GLN A 53 -11.73 -15.72 6.07
C GLN A 53 -11.60 -14.34 5.44
N THR A 54 -12.07 -14.16 4.19
CA THR A 54 -12.06 -12.87 3.49
C THR A 54 -12.81 -11.81 4.30
N LYS A 55 -14.03 -12.11 4.75
CA LYS A 55 -14.82 -11.20 5.59
C LYS A 55 -14.13 -10.87 6.92
N MET A 56 -13.45 -11.83 7.53
CA MET A 56 -12.65 -11.56 8.73
C MET A 56 -11.49 -10.61 8.44
N VAL A 57 -10.80 -10.78 7.31
CA VAL A 57 -9.73 -9.85 6.89
C VAL A 57 -10.27 -8.45 6.59
N GLU A 58 -11.43 -8.33 5.95
CA GLU A 58 -12.11 -7.03 5.75
C GLU A 58 -12.43 -6.36 7.08
N THR A 59 -12.92 -7.14 8.05
CA THR A 59 -13.23 -6.65 9.40
C THR A 59 -11.96 -6.17 10.10
N ILE A 60 -10.87 -6.96 10.06
CA ILE A 60 -9.57 -6.56 10.62
C ILE A 60 -9.08 -5.26 9.97
N TYR A 61 -9.16 -5.13 8.65
CA TYR A 61 -8.77 -3.88 7.98
C TYR A 61 -9.66 -2.69 8.39
N GLY A 62 -10.95 -2.92 8.57
CA GLY A 62 -11.90 -1.94 9.10
C GLY A 62 -11.53 -1.47 10.50
N ASP A 63 -11.30 -2.40 11.42
CA ASP A 63 -10.99 -2.13 12.84
C ASP A 63 -9.70 -1.33 13.01
N TYR A 64 -8.73 -1.54 12.11
CA TYR A 64 -7.43 -0.87 12.15
C TYR A 64 -7.36 0.37 11.27
N LYS A 65 -8.40 0.71 10.52
CA LYS A 65 -8.38 1.83 9.56
C LYS A 65 -8.02 3.16 10.21
N ASP A 66 -8.67 3.49 11.33
CA ASP A 66 -8.44 4.76 12.03
C ASP A 66 -7.08 4.77 12.74
N LYS A 67 -6.70 3.63 13.35
CA LYS A 67 -5.38 3.47 13.99
C LYS A 67 -4.25 3.61 12.97
N ALA A 68 -4.39 2.97 11.80
CA ALA A 68 -3.45 3.04 10.70
C ALA A 68 -3.33 4.48 10.15
N LYS A 69 -4.46 5.17 9.96
CA LYS A 69 -4.48 6.56 9.52
C LYS A 69 -3.78 7.49 10.51
N ASP A 70 -4.09 7.36 11.80
CA ASP A 70 -3.48 8.17 12.86
C ASP A 70 -1.95 8.00 12.92
N VAL A 71 -1.45 6.75 12.88
CA VAL A 71 0.00 6.53 12.86
C VAL A 71 0.64 6.94 11.54
N GLU A 72 -0.10 6.87 10.43
CA GLU A 72 0.36 7.32 9.12
C GLU A 72 0.58 8.83 9.08
N GLU A 73 -0.40 9.60 9.55
CA GLU A 73 -0.37 11.06 9.67
C GLU A 73 0.70 11.54 10.65
N LYS A 74 0.91 10.83 11.76
CA LYS A 74 1.97 11.15 12.74
C LYS A 74 3.38 10.89 12.22
N GLY A 75 3.54 10.12 11.15
CA GLY A 75 4.85 9.85 10.55
C GLY A 75 5.79 8.97 11.38
N ASP A 76 5.32 8.38 12.48
CA ASP A 76 6.14 7.55 13.37
C ASP A 76 6.38 6.16 12.75
N ALA A 77 7.55 5.99 12.12
CA ALA A 77 7.91 4.75 11.43
C ALA A 77 7.87 3.51 12.34
N LYS A 78 8.21 3.66 13.63
CA LYS A 78 8.20 2.55 14.58
C LYS A 78 6.76 2.12 14.86
N LYS A 79 5.87 3.07 15.14
CA LYS A 79 4.44 2.78 15.35
C LYS A 79 3.77 2.24 14.09
N LYS A 80 4.12 2.76 12.91
CA LYS A 80 3.63 2.19 11.63
C LYS A 80 4.03 0.72 11.51
N ALA A 81 5.28 0.36 11.82
CA ALA A 81 5.73 -1.02 11.78
C ALA A 81 5.02 -1.89 12.82
N GLU A 82 4.84 -1.41 14.05
CA GLU A 82 4.12 -2.10 15.12
C GLU A 82 2.66 -2.39 14.73
N VAL A 83 1.91 -1.38 14.28
CA VAL A 83 0.51 -1.54 13.85
C VAL A 83 0.42 -2.45 12.63
N ARG A 84 1.35 -2.34 11.68
CA ARG A 84 1.41 -3.25 10.53
C ARG A 84 1.60 -4.70 10.96
N GLN A 85 2.49 -4.98 11.91
CA GLN A 85 2.72 -6.34 12.43
C GLN A 85 1.51 -6.86 13.22
N GLU A 86 0.83 -5.99 13.96
CA GLU A 86 -0.40 -6.33 14.69
C GLU A 86 -1.51 -6.78 13.73
N ILE A 87 -1.72 -6.03 12.63
CA ILE A 87 -2.67 -6.39 11.57
C ILE A 87 -2.29 -7.75 10.95
N VAL A 88 -1.02 -7.94 10.59
CA VAL A 88 -0.53 -9.21 10.02
C VAL A 88 -0.75 -10.37 11.00
N GLY A 89 -0.48 -10.15 12.29
CA GLY A 89 -0.73 -11.14 13.35
C GLY A 89 -2.20 -11.56 13.40
N LYS A 90 -3.13 -10.60 13.33
CA LYS A 90 -4.57 -10.87 13.30
C LYS A 90 -5.02 -11.63 12.04
N ILE A 91 -4.43 -11.32 10.89
CA ILE A 91 -4.70 -12.09 9.67
C ILE A 91 -4.19 -13.54 9.81
N LYS A 92 -3.01 -13.75 10.43
CA LYS A 92 -2.51 -15.10 10.68
C LYS A 92 -3.45 -15.94 11.53
N GLU A 93 -4.11 -15.35 12.53
CA GLU A 93 -5.07 -16.06 13.39
C GLU A 93 -6.26 -16.67 12.60
N VAL A 94 -6.62 -16.07 11.46
CA VAL A 94 -7.72 -16.56 10.61
C VAL A 94 -7.26 -17.44 9.45
N CYS A 95 -5.95 -17.48 9.18
CA CYS A 95 -5.32 -18.27 8.14
C CYS A 95 -4.92 -19.67 8.64
N THR A 96 -4.92 -20.66 7.75
CA THR A 96 -4.30 -21.97 8.01
C THR A 96 -2.77 -21.84 8.06
N SER A 97 -2.07 -22.85 8.59
CA SER A 97 -0.61 -22.82 8.70
C SER A 97 0.11 -22.61 7.36
N ASP A 98 -0.42 -23.14 6.26
CA ASP A 98 0.17 -22.94 4.93
C ASP A 98 -0.09 -21.52 4.40
N GLN A 99 -1.29 -20.99 4.64
CA GLN A 99 -1.64 -19.60 4.33
C GLN A 99 -0.81 -18.61 5.15
N GLN A 100 -0.50 -18.91 6.42
CA GLN A 100 0.36 -18.06 7.26
C GLN A 100 1.77 -17.92 6.67
N LYS A 101 2.37 -19.03 6.19
CA LYS A 101 3.68 -18.99 5.54
C LYS A 101 3.66 -18.15 4.26
N MET A 102 2.62 -18.32 3.44
CA MET A 102 2.46 -17.51 2.22
C MET A 102 2.24 -16.03 2.55
N LEU A 103 1.47 -15.72 3.60
CA LEU A 103 1.27 -14.35 4.07
C LEU A 103 2.60 -13.72 4.48
N GLU A 104 3.44 -14.44 5.23
CA GLU A 104 4.78 -13.95 5.61
C GLU A 104 5.64 -13.65 4.37
N GLN A 105 5.63 -14.53 3.37
CA GLN A 105 6.36 -14.30 2.12
C GLN A 105 5.87 -13.03 1.41
N ILE A 106 4.56 -12.88 1.21
CA ILE A 106 3.96 -11.71 0.56
C ILE A 106 4.29 -10.41 1.30
N VAL A 107 4.21 -10.43 2.63
CA VAL A 107 4.47 -9.29 3.50
C VAL A 107 5.95 -8.91 3.49
N SER A 108 6.84 -9.89 3.35
CA SER A 108 8.30 -9.71 3.32
C SER A 108 8.82 -9.22 1.96
N GLU A 109 8.31 -9.77 0.85
CA GLU A 109 8.67 -9.35 -0.51
C GLU A 109 8.32 -7.87 -0.76
N LYS A 110 7.22 -7.40 -0.18
CA LYS A 110 6.81 -5.99 -0.22
C LYS A 110 7.63 -5.05 0.66
N SER A 111 8.34 -5.57 1.66
CA SER A 111 9.20 -4.77 2.56
C SER A 111 10.65 -4.65 2.06
N GLY A 112 11.04 -5.44 1.04
CA GLY A 112 12.40 -5.50 0.51
C GLY A 112 12.65 -4.76 -0.82
N LYS A 113 11.71 -3.93 -1.28
CA LYS A 113 11.84 -3.11 -2.49
C LYS A 113 11.76 -1.62 -2.16
#